data_AF-A0AB39HU87-F1
#
_entry.id   AF-A0AB39HU87-F1
#
_cell.length_a   1.000
_cell.length_b   1.000
_cell.length_c   1.000
_cell.angle_alpha   90.00
_cell.angle_beta   90.00
_cell.angle_gamma   90.00
#
_symmetry.space_group_name_H-M   'P 1'
#
loop_
_entity.id
_entity.type
_entity.pdbx_description
1 polymer ?
#
loop_
_entity_poly.entity_id
_entity_poly.type
_entity_poly.pdbx_seq_one_letter_code
_entity_poly.pdbx_strand_id
1 'polypeptide(L)'
;MTMKPGTIFDAIGGIEPIERIIDGLYKRIGKNPDLLEIFPEDLEESARKQRLFFIQFFGGPALYSEERGHPMLRRRHMEFEITPKRKEAWLSCLHGALEEAEIAEPYKTAIFERLTMVGQHMVNTEEQ
;
A
#
# COMPACT_ATOMS: atom_id res chain seq x y z
N MET A 1 -25.18 -14.57 -14.10
CA MET A 1 -24.47 -13.30 -13.88
C MET A 1 -23.07 -13.46 -14.42
N THR A 2 -22.79 -12.88 -15.57
CA THR A 2 -21.49 -12.94 -16.24
C THR A 2 -20.53 -12.00 -15.52
N MET A 3 -19.52 -12.54 -14.84
CA MET A 3 -18.37 -11.77 -14.37
C MET A 3 -17.75 -11.06 -15.58
N LYS A 4 -17.80 -9.72 -15.63
CA LYS A 4 -16.85 -8.99 -16.47
C LYS A 4 -15.46 -9.19 -15.84
N PRO A 5 -14.38 -9.40 -16.61
CA PRO A 5 -13.04 -9.31 -16.05
C PRO A 5 -12.83 -7.86 -15.57
N GLY A 6 -13.03 -7.64 -14.28
CA GLY A 6 -12.93 -6.34 -13.62
C GLY A 6 -11.55 -6.12 -13.02
N THR A 7 -11.23 -4.87 -12.71
CA THR A 7 -10.01 -4.53 -11.97
C THR A 7 -10.13 -4.98 -10.51
N ILE A 8 -9.02 -5.08 -9.77
CA ILE A 8 -9.08 -5.36 -8.32
C ILE A 8 -9.92 -4.26 -7.63
N PHE A 9 -9.77 -3.00 -8.06
CA PHE A 9 -10.53 -1.87 -7.56
C PHE A 9 -12.05 -2.10 -7.68
N ASP A 10 -12.54 -2.45 -8.87
CA ASP A 10 -13.98 -2.71 -9.07
C ASP A 10 -14.46 -3.90 -8.23
N ALA A 11 -13.61 -4.94 -8.13
CA ALA A 11 -13.99 -6.19 -7.52
C ALA A 11 -14.09 -6.14 -5.99
N ILE A 12 -13.32 -5.28 -5.33
CA ILE A 12 -13.43 -5.08 -3.88
C ILE A 12 -14.53 -4.10 -3.48
N GLY A 13 -15.10 -3.34 -4.43
CA GLY A 13 -16.14 -2.34 -4.18
C GLY A 13 -15.70 -0.88 -4.35
N GLY A 14 -14.58 -0.63 -5.03
CA GLY A 14 -14.12 0.71 -5.39
C GLY A 14 -13.35 1.42 -4.28
N ILE A 15 -13.70 2.69 -4.03
CA ILE A 15 -12.94 3.59 -3.14
C ILE A 15 -13.03 3.18 -1.68
N GLU A 16 -14.22 2.87 -1.17
CA GLU A 16 -14.47 2.66 0.25
C GLU A 16 -13.62 1.53 0.88
N PRO A 17 -13.44 0.35 0.25
CA PRO A 17 -12.50 -0.65 0.75
C PRO A 17 -11.04 -0.18 0.76
N ILE A 18 -10.61 0.60 -0.23
CA ILE A 18 -9.25 1.17 -0.27
C ILE A 18 -9.06 2.14 0.90
N GLU A 19 -10.05 2.98 1.20
CA GLU A 19 -10.03 3.86 2.39
C GLU A 19 -9.78 3.05 3.66
N ARG A 20 -10.57 1.99 3.88
CA ARG A 20 -10.42 1.13 5.05
C ARG A 20 -9.04 0.47 5.14
N ILE A 21 -8.50 -0.01 4.00
CA ILE A 21 -7.16 -0.59 3.95
C ILE A 21 -6.11 0.46 4.35
N ILE A 22 -6.19 1.68 3.81
CA ILE A 22 -5.22 2.74 4.09
C ILE A 22 -5.30 3.18 5.55
N ASP A 23 -6.49 3.41 6.08
CA ASP A 23 -6.67 3.80 7.48
C ASP A 23 -6.12 2.72 8.43
N GLY A 24 -6.42 1.45 8.16
CA GLY A 24 -5.88 0.31 8.91
C GLY A 24 -4.36 0.20 8.80
N LEU A 25 -3.80 0.43 7.60
CA LEU A 25 -2.36 0.38 7.34
C LEU A 25 -1.63 1.46 8.13
N TYR A 26 -2.06 2.72 8.04
CA TYR A 26 -1.36 3.83 8.70
C TYR A 26 -1.54 3.83 10.23
N LYS A 27 -2.69 3.34 10.73
CA LYS A 27 -2.87 3.05 12.16
C LYS A 27 -1.85 2.05 12.70
N ARG A 28 -1.43 1.08 11.89
CA ARG A 28 -0.43 0.05 12.25
C ARG A 28 0.98 0.57 12.07
N ILE A 29 1.26 1.30 10.99
CA ILE A 29 2.56 1.97 10.75
C ILE A 29 2.89 2.91 11.91
N GLY A 30 1.94 3.74 12.35
CA GLY A 30 2.12 4.68 13.47
C GLY A 30 2.37 4.02 14.84
N LYS A 31 2.39 2.69 14.92
CA LYS A 31 2.69 1.91 16.13
C LYS A 31 3.84 0.92 15.94
N ASN A 32 4.43 0.86 14.74
CA ASN A 32 5.47 -0.12 14.43
C ASN A 32 6.86 0.50 14.61
N PRO A 33 7.65 0.05 15.62
CA PRO A 33 8.94 0.68 15.94
C PRO A 33 9.96 0.61 14.80
N ASP A 34 9.88 -0.39 13.92
CA ASP A 34 10.80 -0.50 12.78
C ASP A 34 10.51 0.52 11.66
N LEU A 35 9.27 1.02 11.60
CA LEU A 35 8.81 1.93 10.56
C LEU A 35 8.81 3.39 11.02
N LEU A 36 8.56 3.67 12.30
CA LEU A 36 8.41 5.04 12.81
C LEU A 36 9.58 5.96 12.45
N GLU A 37 10.81 5.45 12.39
CA GLU A 37 12.01 6.25 12.07
C GLU A 37 12.05 6.76 10.63
N ILE A 38 11.42 6.06 9.69
CA ILE A 38 11.45 6.39 8.25
C ILE A 38 10.14 7.02 7.76
N PHE A 39 9.17 7.19 8.65
CA PHE A 39 7.92 7.91 8.38
C PHE A 39 7.93 9.29 9.07
N PRO A 40 7.23 10.29 8.51
CA PRO A 40 7.02 11.56 9.21
C PRO A 40 6.17 11.36 10.48
N GLU A 41 6.29 12.28 11.44
CA GLU A 41 5.45 12.30 12.65
C GLU A 41 3.96 12.41 12.29
N ASP A 42 3.63 13.28 11.33
CA ASP A 42 2.29 13.37 10.76
C ASP A 42 2.15 12.48 9.53
N LEU A 43 1.30 11.46 9.67
CA LEU A 43 1.05 10.44 8.66
C LEU A 43 -0.05 10.82 7.66
N GLU A 44 -0.80 11.89 7.87
CA GLU A 44 -2.00 12.21 7.09
C GLU A 44 -1.69 12.33 5.58
N GLU A 45 -0.68 13.13 5.24
CA GLU A 45 -0.31 13.34 3.85
C GLU A 45 0.31 12.09 3.21
N SER A 46 1.00 11.25 4.00
CA SER A 46 1.49 9.95 3.53
C SER A 46 0.33 9.02 3.19
N ALA A 47 -0.68 8.95 4.07
CA ALA A 47 -1.90 8.16 3.88
C ALA A 47 -2.67 8.62 2.64
N ARG A 48 -2.84 9.93 2.46
CA ARG A 48 -3.52 10.50 1.28
C ARG A 48 -2.82 10.10 -0.02
N LYS A 49 -1.49 10.24 -0.08
CA LYS A 49 -0.70 9.83 -1.25
C LYS A 49 -0.83 8.34 -1.53
N GLN A 50 -0.79 7.51 -0.49
CA GLN A 50 -0.90 6.06 -0.64
C GLN A 50 -2.29 5.63 -1.13
N ARG A 51 -3.35 6.28 -0.63
CA ARG A 51 -4.73 6.11 -1.10
C ARG A 51 -4.89 6.42 -2.57
N LEU A 52 -4.42 7.59 -3.02
CA LEU A 52 -4.45 7.94 -4.45
C LEU A 52 -3.68 6.90 -5.28
N PHE A 53 -2.53 6.47 -4.78
CA PHE A 53 -1.72 5.46 -5.45
C PHE A 53 -2.45 4.12 -5.54
N PHE A 54 -3.08 3.63 -4.46
CA PHE A 54 -3.80 2.35 -4.44
C PHE A 54 -5.03 2.37 -5.35
N ILE A 55 -5.81 3.45 -5.35
CA ILE A 55 -6.93 3.62 -6.29
C ILE A 55 -6.45 3.40 -7.72
N GLN A 56 -5.41 4.13 -8.14
CA GLN A 56 -4.85 4.00 -9.49
C GLN A 56 -4.23 2.61 -9.72
N PHE A 57 -3.44 2.11 -8.78
CA PHE A 57 -2.65 0.89 -8.92
C PHE A 57 -3.52 -0.36 -9.08
N PHE A 58 -4.68 -0.38 -8.43
CA PHE A 58 -5.65 -1.47 -8.51
C PHE A 58 -6.67 -1.32 -9.63
N GLY A 59 -6.55 -0.28 -10.45
CA GLY A 59 -7.30 -0.09 -11.70
C GLY A 59 -8.44 0.93 -11.65
N GLY A 60 -8.53 1.72 -10.58
CA GLY A 60 -9.38 2.90 -10.51
C GLY A 60 -8.80 4.10 -11.28
N PRO A 61 -9.40 5.30 -11.10
CA PRO A 61 -8.94 6.52 -11.78
C PRO A 61 -7.48 6.88 -11.48
N ALA A 62 -6.83 7.58 -12.40
CA ALA A 62 -5.39 7.90 -12.36
C ALA A 62 -5.04 9.07 -11.41
N LEU A 63 -5.70 9.15 -10.25
CA LEU A 63 -5.64 10.31 -9.34
C LEU A 63 -4.22 10.60 -8.85
N TYR A 64 -3.41 9.55 -8.61
CA TYR A 64 -2.02 9.76 -8.21
C TYR A 64 -1.22 10.43 -9.32
N SER A 65 -1.31 9.93 -10.54
CA SER A 65 -0.55 10.47 -11.67
C SER A 65 -1.01 11.87 -12.06
N GLU A 66 -2.31 12.15 -11.97
CA GLU A 66 -2.87 13.48 -12.22
C GLU A 66 -2.30 14.54 -11.27
N GLU A 67 -2.12 14.19 -10.00
CA GLU A 67 -1.60 15.12 -8.99
C GLU A 67 -0.06 15.12 -8.90
N ARG A 68 0.56 13.96 -8.99
CA ARG A 68 1.96 13.73 -8.60
C ARG A 68 2.86 13.36 -9.78
N GLY A 69 2.31 13.26 -10.99
CA GLY A 69 3.00 12.73 -12.16
C GLY A 69 3.35 11.25 -12.02
N HIS A 70 4.27 10.78 -12.87
CA HIS A 70 4.64 9.37 -12.92
C HIS A 70 5.08 8.83 -11.53
N PRO A 71 4.59 7.65 -11.08
CA PRO A 71 4.86 7.14 -9.73
C PRO A 71 6.33 7.06 -9.35
N MET A 72 7.19 6.57 -10.25
CA MET A 72 8.64 6.47 -10.03
C MET A 72 9.00 5.92 -8.64
N LEU A 73 8.27 4.89 -8.18
CA LEU A 73 8.24 4.47 -6.78
C LEU A 73 9.65 4.25 -6.22
N ARG A 74 10.47 3.43 -6.89
CA ARG A 74 11.83 3.13 -6.42
C ARG A 74 12.64 4.41 -6.19
N ARG A 75 12.62 5.35 -7.14
CA ARG A 75 13.32 6.64 -7.01
C ARG A 75 12.84 7.43 -5.79
N ARG A 76 11.53 7.48 -5.54
CA ARG A 76 10.96 8.19 -4.36
C ARG A 76 11.26 7.49 -3.04
N HIS A 77 11.50 6.17 -3.07
CA HIS A 77 11.82 5.39 -1.88
C HIS A 77 13.34 5.38 -1.57
N MET A 78 14.20 5.86 -2.48
CA MET A 78 15.66 5.97 -2.25
C MET A 78 16.05 6.98 -1.17
N GLU A 79 15.14 7.86 -0.75
CA GLU A 79 15.37 8.83 0.33
C GLU A 79 15.30 8.17 1.72
N PHE A 80 14.81 6.93 1.80
CA PHE A 80 14.61 6.19 3.04
C PHE A 80 15.43 4.91 3.05
N GLU A 81 15.89 4.54 4.24
CA GLU A 81 16.59 3.27 4.45
C GLU A 81 15.57 2.13 4.54
N ILE A 82 15.37 1.40 3.45
CA ILE A 82 14.40 0.30 3.36
C ILE A 82 15.17 -1.02 3.34
N THR A 83 15.25 -1.63 4.51
CA THR A 83 15.81 -2.96 4.72
C THR A 83 14.76 -4.06 4.47
N PRO A 84 15.19 -5.33 4.25
CA PRO A 84 14.29 -6.48 4.28
C PRO A 84 13.40 -6.51 5.53
N LYS A 85 13.94 -6.27 6.73
CA LYS A 85 13.16 -6.12 7.97
C LYS A 85 12.06 -5.06 7.86
N ARG A 86 12.36 -3.85 7.39
CA ARG A 86 11.36 -2.78 7.23
C ARG A 86 10.30 -3.12 6.18
N LYS A 87 10.68 -3.81 5.11
CA LYS A 87 9.73 -4.35 4.12
C LYS A 87 8.78 -5.36 4.78
N GLU A 88 9.29 -6.33 5.54
CA GLU A 88 8.44 -7.30 6.26
C GLU A 88 7.56 -6.62 7.31
N ALA A 89 8.05 -5.62 8.03
CA ALA A 89 7.27 -4.83 8.97
C ALA A 89 6.10 -4.10 8.27
N TRP A 90 6.34 -3.50 7.11
CA TRP A 90 5.31 -2.85 6.31
C TRP A 90 4.28 -3.86 5.78
N LEU A 91 4.73 -5.04 5.29
CA LEU A 91 3.83 -6.11 4.84
C LEU A 91 3.00 -6.69 5.98
N SER A 92 3.56 -6.82 7.18
CA SER A 92 2.80 -7.22 8.37
C SER A 92 1.68 -6.21 8.70
N CYS A 93 1.97 -4.90 8.60
CA CYS A 93 0.96 -3.86 8.76
C CYS A 93 -0.13 -3.95 7.69
N LEU A 94 0.25 -4.16 6.43
CA LEU A 94 -0.69 -4.35 5.31
C LEU A 94 -1.58 -5.58 5.52
N HIS A 95 -1.02 -6.72 5.92
CA HIS A 95 -1.79 -7.93 6.16
C HIS A 95 -2.89 -7.70 7.20
N GLY A 96 -2.55 -7.10 8.34
CA GLY A 96 -3.52 -6.76 9.38
C GLY A 96 -4.56 -5.73 8.91
N ALA A 97 -4.19 -4.81 8.01
CA ALA A 97 -5.12 -3.85 7.43
C ALA A 97 -6.11 -4.51 6.45
N LEU A 98 -5.66 -5.47 5.65
CA LEU A 98 -6.53 -6.24 4.75
C LEU A 98 -7.54 -7.11 5.52
N GLU A 99 -7.13 -7.64 6.68
CA GLU A 99 -8.03 -8.36 7.60
C GLU A 99 -9.09 -7.44 8.20
N GLU A 100 -8.68 -6.28 8.73
CA GLU A 100 -9.59 -5.30 9.32
C GLU A 100 -10.55 -4.67 8.29
N ALA A 101 -10.12 -4.55 7.03
CA ALA A 101 -10.95 -4.06 5.94
C ALA A 101 -11.91 -5.11 5.35
N GLU A 102 -11.89 -6.35 5.87
CA GLU A 102 -12.73 -7.47 5.46
C GLU A 102 -12.67 -7.78 3.95
N ILE A 103 -11.47 -7.67 3.36
CA ILE A 103 -11.28 -8.00 1.94
C ILE A 103 -11.46 -9.50 1.73
N ALA A 104 -12.42 -9.85 0.88
CA ALA A 104 -12.69 -11.25 0.55
C ALA A 104 -11.59 -11.87 -0.32
N GLU A 105 -11.41 -13.18 -0.18
CA GLU A 105 -10.64 -13.96 -1.16
C GLU A 105 -11.37 -14.01 -2.51
N PRO A 106 -10.64 -14.05 -3.65
CA PRO A 106 -9.18 -14.14 -3.76
C PRO A 106 -8.44 -12.79 -3.70
N TYR A 107 -9.15 -11.68 -3.50
CA TYR A 107 -8.59 -10.33 -3.63
C TYR A 107 -7.66 -9.96 -2.49
N LYS A 108 -7.90 -10.46 -1.26
CA LYS A 108 -6.96 -10.29 -0.14
C LYS A 108 -5.58 -10.85 -0.51
N THR A 109 -5.52 -12.10 -0.95
CA THR A 109 -4.28 -12.75 -1.40
C THR A 109 -3.66 -12.00 -2.58
N ALA A 110 -4.45 -11.69 -3.62
CA ALA A 110 -3.94 -11.01 -4.82
C ALA A 110 -3.33 -9.62 -4.52
N ILE A 111 -3.96 -8.84 -3.64
CA ILE A 111 -3.43 -7.54 -3.19
C ILE A 111 -2.13 -7.73 -2.42
N PHE A 112 -2.10 -8.67 -1.47
CA PHE A 112 -0.94 -8.91 -0.64
C PHE A 112 0.27 -9.40 -1.44
N GLU A 113 0.09 -10.35 -2.35
CA GLU A 113 1.15 -10.87 -3.22
C GLU A 113 1.69 -9.79 -4.15
N ARG A 114 0.80 -9.01 -4.79
CA ARG A 114 1.20 -7.93 -5.69
C ARG A 114 2.01 -6.86 -4.96
N LEU A 115 1.59 -6.48 -3.75
CA LEU A 115 2.31 -5.50 -2.94
C LEU A 115 3.60 -6.06 -2.32
N THR A 116 3.67 -7.37 -2.05
CA THR A 116 4.92 -8.05 -1.68
C THR A 116 5.98 -7.89 -2.77
N MET A 117 5.60 -8.07 -4.03
CA MET A 117 6.53 -7.87 -5.16
C MET A 117 6.97 -6.40 -5.30
N VAL A 118 6.06 -5.44 -5.10
CA VAL A 118 6.42 -4.02 -5.08
C VAL A 118 7.37 -3.72 -3.92
N GLY A 119 7.05 -4.19 -2.71
CA GLY A 119 7.88 -4.00 -1.52
C GLY A 119 9.29 -4.56 -1.71
N GLN A 120 9.42 -5.74 -2.32
CA GLN A 120 10.73 -6.31 -2.66
C GLN A 120 11.53 -5.39 -3.59
N HIS A 121 10.88 -4.71 -4.54
CA HIS A 121 11.54 -3.76 -5.43
C HIS A 121 11.93 -2.43 -4.74
N MET A 122 11.31 -2.10 -3.60
CA MET A 122 11.62 -0.89 -2.83
C MET A 122 12.83 -1.06 -1.90
N VAL A 123 13.19 -2.30 -1.53
CA VAL A 123 14.38 -2.57 -0.71
C VAL A 123 15.62 -1.95 -1.37
N ASN A 124 16.37 -1.19 -0.58
CA ASN A 124 17.50 -0.39 -1.04
C ASN A 124 18.67 -0.35 -0.02
N THR A 125 18.53 -1.02 1.12
CA THR A 125 19.58 -1.15 2.15
C THR A 125 19.69 -2.60 2.58
N GLU A 126 20.92 -3.09 2.76
CA GLU A 126 21.20 -4.43 3.30
C GLU A 126 20.98 -4.48 4.83
N GLU A 127 20.70 -5.66 5.37
CA GLU A 127 20.69 -5.86 6.84
C GLU A 127 22.14 -5.92 7.36
N GLN A 128 22.42 -5.21 8.45
CA GLN A 128 23.68 -5.30 9.18
C GLN A 128 23.69 -6.48 10.14
#